data_AF-A0A976CEU1-F1
#
_entry.id   AF-A0A976CEU1-F1
#
_cell.length_a   1.000
_cell.length_b   1.000
_cell.length_c   1.000
_cell.angle_alpha   90.00
_cell.angle_beta   90.00
_cell.angle_gamma   90.00
#
_symmetry.space_group_name_H-M   'P 1'
#
loop_
_entity.id
_entity.type
_entity.pdbx_description
1 polymer ?
#
loop_
_entity_poly.entity_id
_entity_poly.type
_entity_poly.pdbx_seq_one_letter_code
_entity_poly.pdbx_strand_id
1 'polypeptide(L)'
;MAHCNLCDREVNHTSKHHLLPKSQGGKHTETVDLCQPCHKTIHKTFKNKVLAKKYTNIDSLKKSSELSTYLEWIKKRNIEKLKF
;
A
#
# COMPACT_ATOMS: atom_id res chain seq x y z
N MET A 1 6.75 13.52 -11.05
CA MET A 1 6.79 12.06 -10.84
C MET A 1 6.84 11.83 -9.34
N ALA A 2 6.16 10.80 -8.85
CA ALA A 2 6.03 10.48 -7.44
C ALA A 2 6.44 9.03 -7.20
N HIS A 3 7.05 8.78 -6.06
CA HIS A 3 7.54 7.46 -5.70
C HIS A 3 6.49 6.69 -4.87
N CYS A 4 6.17 5.46 -5.26
CA CYS A 4 5.29 4.59 -4.48
C CYS A 4 6.08 3.83 -3.41
N ASN A 5 5.86 4.10 -2.13
CA ASN A 5 6.61 3.49 -1.02
C ASN A 5 6.41 1.96 -0.88
N LEU A 6 5.43 1.35 -1.55
CA LEU A 6 5.21 -0.11 -1.47
C LEU A 6 5.87 -0.87 -2.62
N CYS A 7 5.66 -0.43 -3.86
CA CYS A 7 6.19 -1.12 -5.04
C CYS A 7 7.48 -0.50 -5.60
N ASP A 8 7.95 0.60 -5.01
CA ASP A 8 9.19 1.30 -5.36
C ASP A 8 9.24 1.82 -6.82
N ARG A 9 8.08 1.95 -7.48
CA ARG A 9 7.96 2.52 -8.82
C ARG A 9 7.80 4.04 -8.77
N GLU A 10 8.39 4.70 -9.76
CA GLU A 10 8.00 6.06 -10.16
C GLU A 10 6.67 6.01 -10.91
N VAL A 11 5.71 6.82 -10.46
CA VAL A 11 4.35 6.92 -11.00
C VAL A 11 3.96 8.39 -11.19
N ASN A 12 2.86 8.64 -11.89
CA ASN A 12 2.37 10.01 -12.07
C ASN A 12 1.69 10.53 -10.80
N HIS A 13 0.96 9.65 -10.08
CA HIS A 13 0.18 10.03 -8.92
C HIS A 13 0.25 9.00 -7.79
N THR A 14 0.37 9.51 -6.57
CA THR A 14 0.25 8.76 -5.33
C THR A 14 -0.90 9.31 -4.48
N SER A 15 -1.29 8.53 -3.48
CA SER A 15 -2.28 8.90 -2.48
C SER A 15 -1.77 8.49 -1.11
N LYS A 16 -2.07 9.30 -0.09
CA LYS A 16 -1.67 9.00 1.29
C LYS A 16 -2.45 7.80 1.83
N HIS A 17 -1.71 6.82 2.32
CA HIS A 17 -2.24 5.65 3.03
C HIS A 17 -1.82 5.71 4.50
N HIS A 18 -2.78 5.47 5.40
CA HIS A 18 -2.50 5.41 6.84
C HIS A 18 -2.21 3.96 7.20
N LEU A 19 -0.98 3.68 7.65
CA LEU A 19 -0.55 2.32 8.02
C LEU A 19 -1.33 1.78 9.22
N LEU A 20 -1.62 2.65 10.20
CA LEU A 20 -2.68 2.42 11.17
C LEU A 20 -3.98 3.03 10.61
N PRO A 21 -5.06 2.25 10.37
CA PRO A 21 -6.31 2.81 9.88
C PRO A 21 -6.87 3.88 10.83
N LYS A 22 -7.45 4.95 10.28
CA LYS A 22 -8.06 6.03 11.07
C LYS A 22 -9.09 5.52 12.10
N SER A 23 -9.87 4.52 11.72
CA SER A 23 -10.88 3.89 12.59
C SER A 23 -10.29 3.08 13.75
N GLN A 24 -8.96 2.92 13.81
CA GLN A 24 -8.22 2.23 14.86
C GLN A 24 -7.25 3.19 15.57
N GLY A 25 -7.52 4.50 15.53
CA GLY A 25 -6.70 5.53 16.19
C GLY A 25 -5.60 6.14 15.31
N GLY A 26 -5.43 5.69 14.07
CA GLY A 26 -4.37 6.15 13.16
C GLY A 26 -4.60 7.52 12.51
N LYS A 27 -5.42 8.40 13.08
CA LYS A 27 -5.72 9.71 12.47
C LYS A 27 -4.49 10.63 12.40
N HIS A 28 -3.56 10.48 13.34
CA HIS A 28 -2.36 11.30 13.47
C HIS A 28 -1.07 10.46 13.36
N THR A 29 -1.18 9.24 12.82
CA THR A 29 -0.01 8.38 12.60
C THR A 29 0.61 8.63 11.24
N GLU A 30 1.83 8.13 11.07
CA GLU A 30 2.55 8.22 9.82
C GLU A 30 1.74 7.71 8.63
N THR A 31 1.84 8.45 7.52
CA THR A 31 1.26 8.10 6.24
C THR A 31 2.35 7.85 5.23
N VAL A 32 2.10 6.93 4.31
CA VAL A 32 2.99 6.63 3.18
C VAL A 32 2.29 6.94 1.86
N ASP A 33 3.07 7.26 0.84
CA ASP A 33 2.58 7.56 -0.50
C ASP A 33 2.51 6.30 -1.34
N LEU A 34 1.29 5.94 -1.76
CA LEU A 34 1.03 4.75 -2.55
C LEU A 34 0.37 5.09 -3.88
N CYS A 35 0.83 4.45 -4.95
CA CYS A 35 0.12 4.49 -6.23
C CYS A 35 -1.26 3.83 -6.09
N GLN A 36 -2.21 4.23 -6.95
CA GLN A 36 -3.59 3.74 -6.89
C GLN A 36 -3.69 2.19 -6.92
N PRO A 37 -2.92 1.46 -7.76
CA PRO A 37 -2.89 -0.01 -7.72
C PRO A 37 -2.52 -0.57 -6.35
N CYS A 38 -1.43 -0.10 -5.74
CA CYS A 38 -0.96 -0.63 -4.46
C CYS A 38 -1.92 -0.33 -3.33
N HIS A 39 -2.46 0.89 -3.30
CA HIS A 39 -3.43 1.29 -2.29
C HIS A 39 -4.70 0.43 -2.37
N LYS A 40 -5.24 0.21 -3.57
CA LYS A 40 -6.39 -0.68 -3.77
C LYS A 40 -6.08 -2.11 -3.36
N THR A 41 -4.92 -2.65 -3.76
CA THR A 41 -4.55 -4.04 -3.43
C THR A 41 -4.45 -4.24 -1.93
N ILE A 42 -3.85 -3.33 -1.16
CA ILE A 42 -3.78 -3.45 0.30
C ILE A 42 -5.18 -3.61 0.92
N HIS A 43 -6.14 -2.77 0.53
CA HIS A 43 -7.50 -2.84 1.09
C HIS A 43 -8.33 -4.00 0.55
N LYS A 44 -7.94 -4.58 -0.59
CA LYS A 44 -8.53 -5.82 -1.10
C LYS A 44 -7.99 -7.04 -0.37
N THR A 45 -6.70 -7.06 -0.06
CA THR A 45 -6.03 -8.18 0.62
C THR A 45 -6.30 -8.18 2.11
N PHE A 46 -6.23 -7.01 2.77
CA PHE A 46 -6.30 -6.90 4.22
C PHE A 46 -7.49 -6.09 4.71
N LYS A 47 -8.19 -6.64 5.70
CA LYS A 47 -9.15 -5.88 6.50
C LYS A 47 -8.41 -4.92 7.42
N ASN A 48 -9.01 -3.77 7.73
CA ASN A 48 -8.43 -2.74 8.61
C ASN A 48 -7.98 -3.29 9.98
N LYS A 49 -8.69 -4.26 10.55
CA LYS A 49 -8.29 -4.91 11.83
C LYS A 49 -6.97 -5.69 11.72
N VAL A 50 -6.67 -6.27 10.55
CA VAL A 50 -5.40 -6.97 10.30
C VAL A 50 -4.27 -5.97 10.11
N LEU A 51 -4.52 -4.91 9.32
CA LEU A 51 -3.55 -3.82 9.11
C LEU A 51 -3.12 -3.21 10.44
N ALA A 52 -4.07 -2.86 11.30
CA ALA A 52 -3.80 -2.28 12.61
C ALA A 52 -2.99 -3.18 13.56
N LYS A 53 -3.03 -4.50 13.38
CA LYS A 53 -2.34 -5.46 14.27
C LYS A 53 -0.99 -5.91 13.75
N LYS A 54 -0.86 -6.10 12.44
CA LYS A 54 0.30 -6.76 11.82
C LYS A 54 1.10 -5.87 10.88
N TYR A 55 0.47 -4.84 10.32
CA TYR A 55 1.01 -4.09 9.19
C TYR A 55 1.01 -2.58 9.42
N THR A 56 1.47 -2.15 10.60
CA THR A 56 1.51 -0.74 11.02
C THR A 56 2.74 0.03 10.52
N ASN A 57 3.62 -0.63 9.76
CA ASN A 57 4.79 -0.04 9.10
C ASN A 57 4.91 -0.53 7.65
N ILE A 58 5.55 0.25 6.77
CA ILE A 58 5.65 -0.12 5.35
C ILE A 58 6.47 -1.38 5.10
N ASP A 59 7.54 -1.62 5.88
CA ASP A 59 8.40 -2.79 5.75
C ASP A 59 7.65 -4.10 5.97
N SER A 60 6.73 -4.13 6.94
CA SER A 60 5.88 -5.29 7.20
C SER A 60 4.95 -5.60 6.02
N LEU A 61 4.43 -4.58 5.33
CA LEU A 61 3.65 -4.76 4.11
C LEU A 61 4.53 -5.28 2.97
N LYS A 62 5.75 -4.75 2.80
CA LYS A 62 6.71 -5.22 1.78
C LYS A 62 7.12 -6.67 2.01
N LYS A 63 7.24 -7.11 3.27
CA LYS A 63 7.61 -8.49 3.66
C LYS A 63 6.41 -9.45 3.73
N SER A 64 5.19 -8.98 3.47
CA SER A 64 4.02 -9.82 3.53
C SER A 64 4.03 -10.89 2.43
N SER A 65 3.87 -12.15 2.82
CA SER A 65 3.72 -13.27 1.88
C SER A 65 2.46 -13.16 1.01
N GLU A 66 1.42 -12.47 1.50
CA GLU A 66 0.17 -12.25 0.76
C GLU A 66 0.32 -11.18 -0.34
N LEU A 67 1.32 -10.30 -0.24
CA LEU A 67 1.61 -9.28 -1.24
C LEU A 67 2.82 -9.60 -2.13
N SER A 68 3.69 -10.53 -1.74
CA SER A 68 4.96 -10.80 -2.43
C SER A 68 4.80 -11.02 -3.95
N THR A 69 3.92 -11.93 -4.36
CA THR A 69 3.64 -12.21 -5.79
C THR A 69 3.12 -10.98 -6.52
N TYR A 70 2.25 -10.19 -5.87
CA TYR A 70 1.74 -8.95 -6.44
C TYR A 70 2.84 -7.91 -6.62
N LEU A 71 3.71 -7.73 -5.61
CA LEU A 71 4.79 -6.74 -5.63
C LEU A 71 5.81 -7.05 -6.72
N GLU A 72 6.18 -8.32 -6.88
CA GLU A 72 7.09 -8.77 -7.94
C GLU A 72 6.51 -8.56 -9.33
N TRP A 73 5.20 -8.72 -9.48
CA TRP A 73 4.49 -8.50 -10.74
C TRP A 73 4.34 -7.01 -11.05
N ILE A 74 3.85 -6.20 -10.11
CA ILE A 74 3.53 -4.79 -10.35
C ILE A 74 4.79 -3.96 -10.59
N LYS A 75 5.93 -4.30 -9.97
CA LYS A 75 7.23 -3.65 -10.18
C LYS A 75 7.65 -3.60 -11.65
N LYS A 76 7.26 -4.62 -12.42
CA LYS A 76 7.62 -4.78 -13.85
C LYS A 76 6.59 -4.18 -14.79
N ARG A 77 5.54 -3.51 -14.28
CA ARG A 77 4.40 -3.03 -15.06
C ARG A 77 4.24 -1.52 -14.92
N ASN A 78 4.01 -0.85 -16.05
CA ASN A 78 3.63 0.57 -16.05
C ASN A 78 2.10 0.71 -15.96
N ILE A 79 1.54 0.31 -14.81
CA ILE A 79 0.10 0.42 -14.53
C ILE A 79 -0.13 1.54 -13.53
N GLU A 80 -0.89 2.54 -13.95
CA GLU A 80 -1.23 3.72 -13.14
C GLU A 80 -2.57 3.60 -12.42
N LYS A 81 -3.51 2.82 -12.99
CA LYS A 81 -4.84 2.63 -12.40
C LYS A 81 -5.35 1.22 -12.61
N LEU A 82 -5.95 0.64 -11.56
CA LEU A 82 -6.71 -0.61 -11.62
C LEU A 82 -8.21 -0.29 -11.69
N LYS A 83 -8.82 -0.70 -12.81
CA LYS A 83 -10.27 -0.68 -13.02
C LYS A 83 -10.81 -2.06 -12.64
N PHE A 84 -11.37 -2.17 -11.44
CA PHE A 84 -12.24 -3.26 -11.03
C PHE A 84 -13.45 -2.60 -10.39
#